data_AF-A0A1V5SHF5-F1
#
_entry.id   AF-A0A1V5SHF5-F1
#
_cell.length_a   1.000
_cell.length_b   1.000
_cell.length_c   1.000
_cell.angle_alpha   90.00
_cell.angle_beta   90.00
_cell.angle_gamma   90.00
#
_symmetry.space_group_name_H-M   'P 1'
#
loop_
_entity.id
_entity.type
_entity.pdbx_description
1 polymer ?
#
loop_
_entity_poly.entity_id
_entity_poly.type
_entity_poly.pdbx_seq_one_letter_code
_entity_poly.pdbx_strand_id
1 'polypeptide(L)'
;MEPNEEIKQGDAGVAGETKEAKFKRLAEQRVAAALDKIRLIGNLASSQYAYNGEQVAKIFSALKGSIEDIEDKFHRTLERKKETFHL
;
A
#
# COMPACT_ATOMS: atom_id res chain seq x y z
N MET A 1 -9.16 -22.50 -27.22
CA MET A 1 -8.15 -22.57 -26.14
C MET A 1 -8.33 -21.29 -25.35
N GLU A 2 -9.00 -21.46 -24.21
CA GLU A 2 -9.36 -20.54 -23.11
C GLU A 2 -9.69 -19.06 -23.39
N PRO A 3 -10.93 -18.61 -23.08
CA PRO A 3 -11.25 -17.19 -22.96
C PRO A 3 -10.63 -16.62 -21.69
N ASN A 4 -9.92 -15.50 -21.84
CA ASN A 4 -9.22 -14.77 -20.79
C ASN A 4 -10.19 -14.35 -19.66
N GLU A 5 -9.99 -14.88 -18.46
CA GLU A 5 -10.69 -14.47 -17.23
C GLU A 5 -10.37 -12.99 -16.93
N GLU A 6 -11.28 -12.10 -17.35
CA GLU A 6 -11.37 -10.75 -16.82
C GLU A 6 -11.65 -10.84 -15.31
N ILE A 7 -10.61 -10.67 -14.50
CA ILE A 7 -10.77 -10.40 -13.06
C ILE A 7 -11.33 -8.96 -12.94
N LYS A 8 -12.64 -8.82 -13.15
CA LYS A 8 -13.40 -7.66 -12.68
C LYS A 8 -13.59 -7.81 -11.18
N GLN A 9 -12.64 -7.28 -10.41
CA GLN A 9 -12.83 -7.13 -8.97
C GLN A 9 -13.83 -5.98 -8.75
N GLY A 10 -15.11 -6.34 -8.77
CA GLY A 10 -16.22 -5.48 -8.41
C GLY A 10 -16.20 -5.18 -6.91
N ASP A 11 -16.24 -3.89 -6.57
CA ASP A 11 -16.48 -3.41 -5.21
C ASP A 11 -17.93 -3.68 -4.82
N ALA A 12 -18.21 -4.92 -4.43
CA ALA A 12 -19.41 -5.22 -3.64
C ALA A 12 -19.03 -5.00 -2.17
N GLY A 13 -19.26 -3.78 -1.67
CA GLY A 13 -19.34 -3.55 -0.23
C GLY A 13 -20.38 -4.52 0.34
N VAL A 14 -19.94 -5.43 1.22
CA VAL A 14 -20.84 -6.41 1.81
C VAL A 14 -21.67 -5.67 2.83
N ALA A 15 -22.96 -5.47 2.53
CA ALA A 15 -23.90 -4.83 3.43
C ALA A 15 -23.93 -5.61 4.77
N GLY A 16 -23.25 -5.06 5.78
CA GLY A 16 -23.08 -5.68 7.11
C GLY A 16 -21.64 -5.90 7.59
N GLU A 17 -20.61 -5.55 6.81
CA GLU A 17 -19.22 -5.71 7.24
C GLU A 17 -18.85 -4.78 8.43
N THR A 18 -18.19 -5.33 9.44
CA THR A 18 -17.68 -4.54 10.57
C THR A 18 -16.56 -3.60 10.08
N LYS A 19 -16.34 -2.49 10.80
CA LYS A 19 -15.26 -1.54 10.48
C LYS A 19 -13.89 -2.24 10.37
N GLU A 20 -13.68 -3.27 11.18
CA GLU A 20 -12.47 -4.11 11.17
C GLU A 20 -12.40 -4.99 9.91
N ALA A 21 -13.48 -5.67 9.54
CA ALA A 21 -13.53 -6.48 8.33
C ALA A 21 -13.30 -5.63 7.06
N LYS A 22 -13.90 -4.43 7.01
CA LYS A 22 -13.67 -3.46 5.93
C LYS A 22 -12.23 -2.99 5.86
N PHE A 23 -11.64 -2.68 7.01
CA PHE A 23 -10.23 -2.30 7.08
C PHE A 23 -9.35 -3.43 6.58
N LYS A 24 -9.56 -4.67 7.05
CA LYS A 24 -8.76 -5.83 6.65
C LYS A 24 -8.83 -6.08 5.14
N ARG A 25 -10.04 -6.12 4.56
CA ARG A 25 -10.23 -6.30 3.11
C ARG A 25 -9.48 -5.26 2.29
N LEU A 26 -9.68 -3.98 2.64
CA LEU A 26 -9.04 -2.88 1.92
C LEU A 26 -7.53 -2.83 2.15
N ALA A 27 -7.06 -3.17 3.35
CA ALA A 27 -5.64 -3.23 3.66
C ALA A 27 -4.95 -4.33 2.87
N GLU A 28 -5.50 -5.54 2.86
CA GLU A 28 -4.97 -6.68 2.09
C GLU A 28 -4.86 -6.35 0.60
N GLN A 29 -5.93 -5.81 0.00
CA GLN A 29 -5.92 -5.42 -1.40
C GLN A 29 -4.90 -4.32 -1.72
N ARG A 30 -4.82 -3.28 -0.87
CA ARG A 30 -3.90 -2.15 -1.08
C ARG A 30 -2.45 -2.53 -0.86
N VAL A 31 -2.16 -3.34 0.14
CA VAL A 31 -0.81 -3.84 0.42
C VAL A 31 -0.35 -4.76 -0.71
N ALA A 32 -1.21 -5.66 -1.20
CA ALA A 32 -0.89 -6.52 -2.34
C ALA A 32 -0.54 -5.69 -3.59
N ALA A 33 -1.37 -4.67 -3.91
CA ALA A 33 -1.10 -3.78 -5.03
C ALA A 33 0.20 -2.97 -4.84
N ALA A 34 0.49 -2.48 -3.63
CA ALA A 34 1.72 -1.76 -3.33
C ALA A 34 2.97 -2.65 -3.51
N LEU A 35 2.92 -3.89 -3.01
CA LEU A 35 4.00 -4.87 -3.17
C LEU A 35 4.25 -5.20 -4.64
N ASP A 36 3.19 -5.32 -5.45
CA ASP A 36 3.32 -5.53 -6.89
C ASP A 36 4.04 -4.36 -7.58
N LYS A 37 3.66 -3.11 -7.25
CA LYS A 37 4.35 -1.91 -7.75
C LYS A 37 5.81 -1.84 -7.32
N ILE A 38 6.12 -2.18 -6.07
CA ILE A 38 7.50 -2.26 -5.57
C ILE A 38 8.30 -3.31 -6.35
N ARG A 39 7.69 -4.46 -6.64
CA ARG A 39 8.32 -5.51 -7.46
C ARG A 39 8.60 -5.04 -8.88
N LEU A 40 7.68 -4.31 -9.50
CA LEU A 40 7.90 -3.72 -10.83
C LEU A 40 9.06 -2.71 -10.82
N ILE A 41 9.19 -1.91 -9.76
CA ILE A 41 10.36 -1.02 -9.57
C ILE A 41 11.64 -1.85 -9.43
N GLY A 42 11.61 -2.95 -8.69
CA GLY A 42 12.73 -3.89 -8.57
C GLY A 42 13.15 -4.50 -9.92
N ASN A 43 12.21 -4.75 -10.82
CA ASN A 43 12.53 -5.25 -12.18
C ASN A 43 13.30 -4.24 -13.04
N LEU A 44 13.31 -2.95 -12.65
CA LEU A 44 14.15 -1.94 -13.32
C LEU A 44 15.65 -2.14 -13.02
N ALA A 45 16.00 -2.90 -11.97
CA ALA A 45 17.37 -3.32 -11.67
C ALA A 45 17.82 -4.46 -12.61
N SER A 46 17.65 -4.24 -13.91
CA SER A 46 18.03 -5.13 -15.00
C SER A 46 19.07 -4.44 -15.87
N SER A 47 19.94 -5.22 -16.51
CA SER A 47 20.93 -4.74 -17.49
C SER A 47 20.31 -4.06 -18.72
N GLN A 48 18.98 -4.14 -18.87
CA GLN A 48 18.23 -3.46 -19.93
C GLN A 48 18.10 -1.95 -19.69
N TYR A 49 18.31 -1.47 -18.47
CA TYR A 49 18.14 -0.07 -18.10
C TYR A 49 19.46 0.54 -17.63
N ALA A 50 19.76 1.74 -18.12
CA ALA A 50 20.86 2.55 -17.60
C ALA A 50 20.31 3.50 -16.54
N TYR A 51 20.83 3.38 -15.32
CA TYR A 51 20.52 4.27 -14.21
C TYR A 51 21.81 4.62 -13.46
N ASN A 52 21.83 5.79 -12.84
CA ASN A 52 22.92 6.20 -11.96
C ASN A 52 22.53 6.05 -10.48
N GLY A 53 23.53 6.10 -9.60
CA GLY A 53 23.32 5.95 -8.16
C GLY A 53 22.39 7.02 -7.58
N GLU A 54 22.38 8.24 -8.11
CA GLU A 54 21.50 9.31 -7.64
C GLU A 54 20.03 9.04 -7.98
N GLN A 55 19.73 8.49 -9.16
CA GLN A 55 18.38 8.10 -9.56
C GLN A 55 17.85 6.99 -8.66
N VAL A 56 18.68 5.98 -8.38
CA VAL A 56 18.33 4.89 -7.45
C VAL A 56 18.10 5.44 -6.05
N ALA A 57 18.98 6.32 -5.56
CA ALA A 57 18.82 6.95 -4.25
C ALA A 57 17.53 7.77 -4.14
N LYS A 58 17.16 8.53 -5.19
CA LYS A 58 15.90 9.29 -5.25
C LYS A 58 14.67 8.36 -5.18
N ILE A 59 14.68 7.24 -5.90
CA ILE A 59 13.58 6.26 -5.86
C ILE A 59 13.40 5.72 -4.45
N PHE A 60 14.47 5.24 -3.82
CA PHE A 60 14.39 4.69 -2.46
C PHE A 60 14.04 5.75 -1.42
N SER A 61 14.54 6.98 -1.56
CA SER A 61 14.21 8.08 -0.66
C SER A 61 12.71 8.43 -0.73
N ALA A 62 12.13 8.49 -1.93
CA ALA A 62 10.70 8.74 -2.10
C ALA A 62 9.83 7.61 -1.52
N LEU A 63 10.24 6.35 -1.72
CA LEU A 63 9.53 5.20 -1.16
C LEU A 63 9.59 5.20 0.38
N LYS A 64 10.76 5.42 0.97
CA LYS A 64 10.93 5.49 2.44
C LYS A 64 10.10 6.62 3.04
N GLY A 65 10.19 7.82 2.49
CA GLY A 65 9.41 8.96 3.00
C GLY A 65 7.90 8.74 2.92
N SER A 66 7.42 8.01 1.90
CA SER A 66 6.01 7.63 1.81
C SER A 66 5.60 6.63 2.88
N ILE A 67 6.47 5.67 3.22
CA ILE A 67 6.24 4.71 4.30
C ILE A 67 6.23 5.44 5.65
N GLU A 68 7.19 6.32 5.90
CA GLU A 68 7.27 7.12 7.13
C GLU A 68 6.01 7.98 7.34
N ASP A 69 5.49 8.63 6.30
CA ASP A 69 4.24 9.40 6.37
C ASP A 69 3.01 8.53 6.69
N ILE A 70 2.95 7.30 6.15
CA ILE A 70 1.90 6.34 6.47
C ILE A 70 2.02 5.89 7.94
N GLU A 71 3.22 5.56 8.39
CA GLU A 71 3.50 5.17 9.78
C GLU A 71 3.09 6.27 10.75
N ASP A 72 3.47 7.52 10.50
CA ASP A 72 3.07 8.69 11.33
C ASP A 72 1.55 8.86 11.37
N LYS A 73 0.85 8.70 10.24
CA LYS A 73 -0.62 8.76 10.19
C LYS A 73 -1.28 7.68 11.04
N PHE A 74 -0.78 6.45 10.98
CA PHE A 74 -1.28 5.36 11.83
C PHE A 74 -0.97 5.63 13.31
N HIS A 75 0.26 6.03 13.62
CA HIS A 75 0.71 6.33 14.98
C HIS A 75 -0.15 7.43 15.62
N ARG A 76 -0.34 8.57 14.94
CA ARG A 76 -1.21 9.67 15.42
C ARG A 76 -2.66 9.24 15.63
N THR A 77 -3.17 8.35 14.78
CA THR A 77 -4.56 7.88 14.88
C THR A 77 -4.72 6.90 16.06
N LEU A 78 -3.69 6.11 16.36
CA LEU A 78 -3.67 5.21 17.51
C LEU A 78 -3.46 5.99 18.83
N GLU A 79 -2.60 7.01 18.84
CA GLU A 79 -2.34 7.86 20.01
C GLU A 79 -3.55 8.71 20.40
N ARG A 80 -4.24 9.32 19.42
CA ARG A 80 -5.48 10.08 19.69
C ARG A 80 -6.60 9.23 20.31
N LYS A 81 -6.58 7.90 20.14
CA LYS A 81 -7.53 7.00 20.77
C LYS A 81 -7.27 6.80 22.28
N LYS A 82 -6.07 7.17 22.75
CA LYS A 82 -5.62 7.05 24.15
C LYS A 82 -5.94 8.29 24.99
N GLU A 83 -6.18 9.45 24.36
CA GLU A 83 -6.43 10.73 25.03
C GLU A 83 -7.92 11.02 25.28
N THR A 84 -8.71 10.00 25.60
CA THR A 84 -10.06 10.23 26.11
C THR A 84 -9.94 10.67 27.58
N PHE A 85 -9.74 11.97 27.80
CA PHE A 85 -9.97 12.59 29.11
C PHE A 85 -11.47 12.48 29.41
N HIS A 86 -11.81 11.89 30.56
CA HIS A 86 -13.15 11.97 31.14
C HIS A 86 -13.05 12.78 32.43
N LEU A 87 -13.96 13.75 32.59
CA LEU A 87 -14.22 14.45 33.84
C LEU A 87 -15.50 13.88 34.45
#